data_AF-A0A9R1XCL4-F1
#
_entry.id   AF-A0A9R1XCL4-F1
#
_cell.length_a   1.000
_cell.length_b   1.000
_cell.length_c   1.000
_cell.angle_alpha   90.00
_cell.angle_beta   90.00
_cell.angle_gamma   90.00
#
_symmetry.space_group_name_H-M   'P 1'
#
loop_
_entity.id
_entity.type
_entity.pdbx_description
1 polymer ?
#
loop_
_entity_poly.entity_id
_entity_poly.type
_entity_poly.pdbx_seq_one_letter_code
_entity_poly.pdbx_strand_id
1 'polypeptide(L)'
;MFCAKNEVKVVDLEDEYFNGYSHCKGSQVNNLHHYQVDLFKEVIDMQLQELNNRFNEVNTNLLLCIACLWPSESFKAFDSKKIMKMATLYPEEFPTEYDLRVLEVDPGNYIQYVCEDERFTDLKSI
;
A
#
# COMPACT_ATOMS: atom_id res chain seq x y z
N MET A 1 -12.13 -8.25 37.72
CA MET A 1 -11.18 -9.22 37.14
C MET A 1 -11.83 -9.88 35.92
N PHE A 2 -11.65 -9.30 34.73
CA PHE A 2 -12.29 -9.78 33.49
C PHE A 2 -11.77 -11.18 33.10
N CYS A 3 -10.45 -11.41 33.20
CA CYS A 3 -9.83 -12.68 32.82
C CYS A 3 -10.33 -13.85 33.68
N ALA A 4 -10.37 -13.70 35.00
CA ALA A 4 -10.89 -14.74 35.89
C ALA A 4 -12.38 -15.04 35.69
N LYS A 5 -13.18 -14.03 35.33
CA LYS A 5 -14.61 -14.21 35.04
C LYS A 5 -14.86 -14.99 33.74
N ASN A 6 -13.90 -14.97 32.81
CA ASN A 6 -14.00 -15.62 31.51
C ASN A 6 -13.04 -16.83 31.39
N GLU A 7 -12.49 -17.33 32.51
CA GLU A 7 -11.54 -18.45 32.55
C GLU A 7 -10.30 -18.26 31.65
N VAL A 8 -9.95 -17.01 31.34
CA VAL A 8 -8.77 -16.68 30.55
C VAL A 8 -7.55 -16.76 31.47
N LYS A 9 -6.68 -17.73 31.20
CA LYS A 9 -5.40 -17.87 31.91
C LYS A 9 -4.54 -16.64 31.63
N VAL A 10 -4.15 -15.93 32.70
CA VAL A 10 -3.19 -14.83 32.60
C VAL A 10 -1.80 -15.45 32.47
N VAL A 11 -1.06 -15.02 31.46
CA VAL A 11 0.32 -15.44 31.21
C VAL A 11 1.24 -14.71 32.20
N ASP A 12 2.12 -15.43 32.89
CA ASP A 12 3.21 -14.83 33.65
C ASP A 12 4.31 -14.41 32.67
N LEU A 13 4.72 -13.15 32.71
CA LEU A 13 5.68 -12.60 31.76
C LEU A 13 7.12 -13.04 32.05
N GLU A 14 7.43 -13.44 33.28
CA GLU A 14 8.75 -13.92 33.67
C GLU A 14 8.96 -15.41 33.37
N ASP A 15 7.87 -16.16 33.23
CA ASP A 15 7.91 -17.59 32.88
C ASP A 15 8.50 -17.83 31.48
N GLU A 16 9.08 -19.02 31.33
CA GLU A 16 9.59 -19.52 30.05
C GLU A 16 8.48 -19.57 28.99
N TYR A 17 8.76 -19.08 27.78
CA TYR A 17 7.80 -19.13 26.69
C TYR A 17 7.72 -20.55 26.12
N PHE A 18 6.50 -21.05 25.92
CA PHE A 18 6.25 -22.33 25.28
C PHE A 18 5.29 -22.13 24.12
N ASN A 19 5.81 -22.24 22.90
CA ASN A 19 4.95 -22.36 21.73
C ASN A 19 4.29 -23.74 21.78
N GLY A 20 2.95 -23.79 21.84
CA GLY A 20 2.14 -24.98 22.15
C GLY A 20 2.31 -26.23 21.27
N TYR A 21 3.26 -26.19 20.32
CA TYR A 21 3.62 -27.27 19.39
C TYR A 21 4.84 -28.09 19.82
N SER A 22 5.67 -27.64 20.78
CA SER A 22 6.86 -28.39 21.20
C SER A 22 7.10 -28.33 22.71
N HIS A 23 6.61 -29.32 23.45
CA HIS A 23 6.97 -29.50 24.87
C HIS A 23 8.42 -29.99 25.09
N CYS A 24 9.16 -30.33 24.03
CA CYS A 24 10.47 -30.98 24.14
C CYS A 24 11.68 -30.04 24.03
N LYS A 25 11.48 -28.74 23.80
CA LYS A 25 12.55 -27.75 23.85
C LYS A 25 12.01 -26.52 24.57
N GLY A 26 12.43 -26.35 25.83
CA GLY A 26 12.27 -25.08 26.52
C GLY A 26 12.82 -23.96 25.63
N SER A 27 12.03 -22.90 25.43
CA SER A 27 12.55 -21.76 24.71
C SER A 27 13.49 -21.01 25.66
N GLN A 28 14.68 -20.64 25.21
CA GLN A 28 15.62 -19.88 26.06
C GLN A 28 15.15 -18.45 26.40
N VAL A 29 13.90 -18.11 26.09
CA VAL A 29 13.32 -16.77 26.21
C VAL A 29 12.05 -16.82 27.06
N ASN A 30 11.80 -15.76 27.82
CA ASN A 30 10.59 -15.64 28.62
C ASN A 30 9.43 -15.09 27.79
N ASN A 31 8.22 -15.20 28.34
CA ASN A 31 7.00 -14.68 27.73
C ASN A 31 7.10 -13.19 27.41
N LEU A 32 7.76 -12.39 28.27
CA LEU A 32 7.99 -10.97 28.02
C LEU A 32 8.74 -10.72 26.70
N HIS A 33 9.85 -11.42 26.48
CA HIS A 33 10.66 -11.28 25.28
C HIS A 33 9.88 -11.70 24.03
N HIS A 34 9.18 -12.84 24.10
CA HIS A 34 8.39 -13.33 22.98
C HIS A 34 7.36 -12.29 22.51
N TYR A 35 6.55 -11.77 23.44
CA TYR A 35 5.48 -10.83 23.08
C TYR A 35 5.99 -9.43 22.69
N GLN A 36 7.11 -8.98 23.26
CA GLN A 36 7.66 -7.64 22.94
C GLN A 36 8.57 -7.63 21.71
N VAL A 37 9.27 -8.73 21.45
CA VAL A 37 10.34 -8.77 20.44
C VAL A 37 9.99 -9.71 19.32
N ASP A 38 9.75 -10.99 19.61
CA ASP A 38 9.58 -12.00 18.56
C ASP A 38 8.29 -11.77 17.77
N LEU A 39 7.16 -11.54 18.47
CA LEU A 39 5.90 -11.21 17.84
C LEU A 39 6.00 -9.93 16.99
N PHE A 40 6.73 -8.92 17.49
CA PHE A 40 6.90 -7.67 16.75
C PHE A 40 7.72 -7.87 15.47
N LYS A 41 8.78 -8.68 15.52
CA LYS A 41 9.55 -9.06 14.33
C LYS A 41 8.70 -9.84 13.34
N GLU A 42 7.92 -10.82 13.80
CA GLU A 42 7.03 -11.60 12.94
C GLU A 42 6.00 -10.70 12.24
N VAL A 43 5.42 -9.73 12.97
CA VAL A 43 4.53 -8.73 12.38
C VAL A 43 5.26 -7.87 11.33
N ILE A 44 6.47 -7.41 11.60
CA ILE A 44 7.28 -6.67 10.61
C ILE A 44 7.53 -7.51 9.36
N ASP A 45 7.95 -8.76 9.52
CA ASP A 45 8.24 -9.66 8.41
C ASP A 45 6.99 -9.92 7.56
N MET A 46 5.83 -10.13 8.20
CA MET A 46 4.54 -10.24 7.51
C MET A 46 4.18 -8.96 6.74
N GLN A 47 4.37 -7.78 7.34
CA GLN A 47 4.10 -6.50 6.66
C GLN A 47 5.06 -6.29 5.47
N LEU A 48 6.34 -6.62 5.63
CA LEU A 48 7.32 -6.54 4.55
C LEU A 48 6.99 -7.49 3.41
N GLN A 49 6.59 -8.72 3.72
CA GLN A 49 6.14 -9.68 2.72
C GLN A 49 4.91 -9.18 1.97
N GLU A 50 3.93 -8.64 2.67
CA GLU A 50 2.72 -8.10 2.06
C GLU A 50 3.01 -6.88 1.17
N LEU A 51 3.89 -5.98 1.63
CA LEU A 51 4.36 -4.85 0.82
C LEU A 51 5.08 -5.34 -0.44
N ASN A 52 5.97 -6.32 -0.33
CA ASN A 52 6.68 -6.89 -1.47
C ASN A 52 5.73 -7.58 -2.46
N ASN A 53 4.68 -8.22 -1.97
CA ASN A 53 3.64 -8.83 -2.81
C ASN A 53 2.81 -7.78 -3.56
N ARG A 54 2.43 -6.68 -2.87
CA ARG A 54 1.59 -5.61 -3.43
C ARG A 54 2.36 -4.67 -4.35
N PHE A 55 3.59 -4.32 -4.00
CA PHE A 55 4.44 -3.36 -4.71
C PHE A 55 5.58 -4.06 -5.45
N ASN A 56 5.24 -5.10 -6.22
CA ASN A 56 6.18 -5.64 -7.19
C ASN A 56 6.56 -4.58 -8.25
N GLU A 57 7.52 -4.91 -9.12
CA GLU A 57 8.03 -3.98 -10.13
C GLU A 57 6.92 -3.39 -11.02
N VAL A 58 5.96 -4.21 -11.46
CA VAL A 58 4.85 -3.77 -12.33
C VAL A 58 3.92 -2.83 -11.58
N ASN A 59 3.48 -3.21 -10.38
CA ASN A 59 2.55 -2.42 -9.57
C ASN A 59 3.17 -1.10 -9.10
N THR A 60 4.47 -1.11 -8.78
CA THR A 60 5.22 0.11 -8.45
C THR A 60 5.33 1.04 -9.65
N ASN A 61 5.66 0.49 -10.83
CA ASN A 61 5.68 1.27 -12.08
C ASN A 61 4.31 1.86 -12.39
N LEU A 62 3.23 1.10 -12.22
CA LEU A 62 1.86 1.58 -12.41
C LEU A 62 1.54 2.73 -11.46
N LEU A 63 1.85 2.59 -10.17
CA LEU A 63 1.61 3.64 -9.17
C LEU A 63 2.36 4.93 -9.52
N LEU A 64 3.62 4.81 -9.95
CA LEU A 64 4.41 5.96 -10.40
C LEU A 64 3.85 6.61 -11.67
N CYS A 65 3.19 5.85 -12.54
CA CYS A 65 2.48 6.40 -13.69
C CYS A 65 1.23 7.17 -13.26
N ILE A 66 0.41 6.59 -12.38
CA ILE A 66 -0.82 7.22 -11.86
C ILE A 66 -0.50 8.50 -11.07
N ALA A 67 0.63 8.56 -10.38
CA ALA A 67 1.07 9.74 -9.64
C ALA A 67 1.23 11.01 -10.51
N CYS A 68 1.31 10.89 -11.84
CA CYS A 68 1.31 12.06 -12.71
C CYS A 68 -0.05 12.76 -12.80
N LEU A 69 -1.15 12.10 -12.44
CA LEU A 69 -2.50 12.68 -12.40
C LEU A 69 -2.77 13.48 -11.12
N TRP A 70 -1.74 13.66 -10.29
CA TRP A 70 -1.87 14.33 -9.01
C TRP A 70 -2.23 15.81 -9.19
N PRO A 71 -3.35 16.30 -8.63
CA PRO A 71 -3.87 17.64 -8.92
C PRO A 71 -3.06 18.77 -8.26
N SER A 72 -2.15 18.47 -7.33
CA SER A 72 -1.41 19.50 -6.60
C SER A 72 -0.60 20.40 -7.53
N GLU A 73 -0.47 21.68 -7.14
CA GLU A 73 0.26 22.67 -7.93
C GLU A 73 -0.23 22.72 -9.38
N SER A 74 -1.55 22.64 -9.59
CA SER A 74 -2.18 22.69 -10.92
C SER A 74 -1.67 21.59 -11.86
N PHE A 75 -1.68 20.34 -11.37
CA PHE A 75 -1.22 19.16 -12.10
C PHE A 75 0.24 19.24 -12.59
N LYS A 76 1.13 19.91 -11.85
CA LYS A 76 2.55 20.04 -12.21
C LYS A 76 3.27 18.71 -12.47
N ALA A 77 2.82 17.63 -11.85
CA ALA A 77 3.39 16.29 -12.00
C ALA A 77 2.94 15.59 -13.30
N PHE A 78 2.02 16.18 -14.06
CA PHE A 78 1.44 15.59 -15.27
C PHE A 78 2.49 15.30 -16.33
N ASP A 79 2.40 14.10 -16.89
CA ASP A 79 3.30 13.60 -17.92
C ASP A 79 2.52 12.62 -18.80
N SER A 80 2.19 13.05 -20.02
CA SER A 80 1.43 12.23 -20.97
C SER A 80 2.13 10.90 -21.28
N LYS A 81 3.46 10.85 -21.25
CA LYS A 81 4.21 9.62 -21.52
C LYS A 81 3.97 8.56 -20.44
N LYS A 82 3.77 8.99 -19.19
CA LYS A 82 3.44 8.07 -18.08
C LYS A 82 2.04 7.50 -18.22
N ILE A 83 1.08 8.30 -18.68
CA ILE A 83 -0.27 7.83 -19.02
C ILE A 83 -0.21 6.81 -20.16
N MET A 84 0.53 7.10 -21.22
CA MET A 84 0.70 6.14 -22.33
C MET A 84 1.38 4.85 -21.87
N LYS A 85 2.39 4.93 -20.99
CA LYS A 85 3.01 3.74 -20.40
C LYS A 85 2.01 2.92 -19.59
N MET A 86 1.13 3.57 -18.80
CA MET A 86 0.06 2.88 -18.08
C MET A 86 -0.89 2.14 -19.04
N ALA A 87 -1.26 2.74 -20.17
CA ALA A 87 -2.13 2.10 -21.16
C ALA A 87 -1.56 0.77 -21.68
N THR A 88 -0.23 0.69 -21.83
CA THR A 88 0.44 -0.56 -22.27
C THR A 88 0.30 -1.71 -21.27
N LEU A 89 -0.01 -1.42 -20.00
CA LEU A 89 -0.27 -2.43 -18.97
C LEU A 89 -1.69 -2.99 -19.03
N TYR A 90 -2.61 -2.33 -19.76
CA TYR A 90 -4.02 -2.69 -19.88
C TYR A 90 -4.47 -2.71 -21.36
N PRO A 91 -3.91 -3.60 -22.19
CA PRO A 91 -4.22 -3.64 -23.62
C PRO A 91 -5.70 -3.97 -23.90
N GLU A 92 -6.39 -4.63 -22.97
CA GLU A 92 -7.82 -4.94 -23.10
C GLU A 92 -8.72 -3.71 -22.90
N GLU A 93 -8.27 -2.73 -22.10
CA GLU A 93 -8.99 -1.47 -21.87
C GLU A 93 -8.74 -0.45 -22.99
N PHE A 94 -7.62 -0.58 -23.70
CA PHE A 94 -7.22 0.28 -24.83
C PHE A 94 -6.94 -0.56 -26.08
N PRO A 95 -7.96 -1.25 -26.64
CA PRO A 95 -7.76 -2.23 -27.70
C PRO A 95 -7.41 -1.62 -29.06
N THR A 96 -7.68 -0.33 -29.29
CA THR A 96 -7.46 0.33 -30.59
C THR A 96 -6.47 1.48 -30.53
N GLU A 97 -5.85 1.80 -31.68
CA GLU A 97 -5.03 3.00 -31.83
C GLU A 97 -5.84 4.29 -31.61
N TYR A 98 -7.15 4.26 -31.87
CA TYR A 98 -8.03 5.37 -31.56
C TYR A 98 -8.10 5.64 -30.05
N ASP A 99 -8.29 4.59 -29.23
CA ASP A 99 -8.35 4.73 -27.77
C ASP A 99 -7.05 5.31 -27.21
N LEU A 100 -5.91 4.90 -27.76
CA LEU A 100 -4.59 5.43 -27.39
C LEU A 100 -4.42 6.90 -27.79
N ARG A 101 -4.89 7.31 -28.97
CA ARG A 101 -4.85 8.71 -29.41
C ARG A 101 -5.75 9.61 -28.57
N VAL A 102 -6.94 9.11 -28.19
CA VAL A 102 -7.85 9.80 -27.27
C VAL A 102 -7.17 9.98 -25.92
N LEU A 103 -6.58 8.91 -25.38
CA LEU A 103 -5.86 8.94 -24.10
C LEU A 103 -4.64 9.87 -24.11
N GLU A 104 -3.96 10.03 -25.25
CA GLU A 104 -2.81 10.94 -25.37
C GLU A 104 -3.22 12.42 -25.25
N VAL A 105 -4.46 12.75 -25.62
CA VAL A 105 -4.92 14.14 -25.77
C VAL A 105 -5.88 14.56 -24.65
N ASP A 106 -6.86 13.72 -24.32
CA ASP A 106 -7.97 14.07 -23.42
C ASP A 106 -7.54 14.47 -22.01
N PRO A 107 -6.57 13.79 -21.35
CA PRO A 107 -6.12 14.19 -20.03
C PRO A 107 -5.51 15.60 -20.01
N GLY A 108 -4.78 15.97 -21.06
CA GLY A 108 -4.20 17.32 -21.18
C GLY A 108 -5.29 18.39 -21.32
N ASN A 109 -6.30 18.13 -22.16
CA ASN A 109 -7.45 19.01 -22.32
C ASN A 109 -8.22 19.16 -21.00
N TYR A 110 -8.49 18.05 -20.31
CA TYR A 110 -9.15 18.07 -19.01
C TYR A 110 -8.39 18.93 -17.99
N ILE A 111 -7.07 18.72 -17.87
CA ILE A 111 -6.23 19.51 -16.95
C ILE A 111 -6.29 20.99 -17.29
N GLN A 112 -6.23 21.35 -18.59
CA GLN A 112 -6.36 22.74 -19.02
C GLN A 112 -7.70 23.34 -18.56
N TYR A 113 -8.82 22.65 -18.81
CA TYR A 113 -10.13 23.12 -18.38
C TYR A 113 -10.24 23.27 -16.85
N VAL A 114 -9.67 22.34 -16.08
CA VAL A 114 -9.69 22.43 -14.61
C VAL A 114 -8.83 23.58 -14.11
N CYS A 115 -7.67 23.81 -14.73
CA CYS A 115 -6.75 24.89 -14.34
C CYS A 115 -7.26 26.29 -14.71
N GLU A 116 -8.04 26.42 -15.79
CA GLU A 116 -8.62 27.71 -16.23
C GLU A 116 -9.92 28.07 -15.50
N ASP A 117 -10.57 27.10 -14.87
CA ASP A 117 -11.87 27.30 -14.21
C ASP A 117 -11.69 27.77 -12.76
N GLU A 118 -12.16 28.99 -12.49
CA GLU A 118 -12.07 29.66 -11.20
C GLU A 118 -12.63 28.82 -10.03
N ARG A 119 -13.59 27.91 -10.30
CA ARG A 119 -14.19 27.03 -9.29
C ARG A 119 -13.20 26.03 -8.70
N PHE A 120 -12.08 25.77 -9.37
CA PHE A 120 -11.07 24.79 -8.97
C PHE A 120 -9.74 25.43 -8.53
N THR A 121 -9.70 26.75 -8.35
CA THR A 121 -8.48 27.49 -7.93
C THR A 121 -7.96 27.09 -6.54
N ASP A 122 -8.86 26.66 -5.65
CA ASP A 122 -8.53 26.23 -4.28
C ASP A 122 -8.48 24.71 -4.11
N LEU A 123 -8.33 23.94 -5.22
CA LEU A 123 -8.27 22.48 -5.12
C LEU A 123 -7.03 22.04 -4.37
N LYS A 124 -7.22 21.75 -3.08
CA LYS A 124 -6.21 21.10 -2.27
C LYS A 124 -6.16 19.64 -2.67
N SER A 125 -4.94 19.13 -2.76
CA SER A 125 -4.68 17.70 -2.71
C SER A 125 -5.55 17.03 -1.65
N ILE A 126 -6.19 15.91 -2.02
CA ILE A 126 -6.88 15.01 -1.08
C ILE A 126 -5.87 14.41 -0.11
#